data_AF-A0A7V5S700-F1
#
_entry.id   AF-A0A7V5S700-F1
#
_cell.length_a   1.000
_cell.length_b   1.000
_cell.length_c   1.000
_cell.angle_alpha   90.00
_cell.angle_beta   90.00
_cell.angle_gamma   90.00
#
_symmetry.space_group_name_H-M   'P 1'
#
loop_
_entity.id
_entity.type
_entity.pdbx_description
1 polymer ?
#
loop_
_entity_poly.entity_id
_entity_poly.type
_entity_poly.pdbx_seq_one_letter_code
_entity_poly.pdbx_strand_id
1 'polypeptide(L)'
;VGGLLNAKKIHDLCLSRGVPVWCGGMLETGIGRAANVALASLPGFALPNDISASARYWREDIIEPPFVLERDGTIRVPTGPGLGVRVVPERLERVTRQRQLFHA
;
A
#
# COMPACT_ATOMS: atom_id res chain seq x y z
N VAL A 1 -0.25 -11.81 -5.00
CA VAL A 1 -0.94 -12.36 -6.20
C VAL A 1 -0.29 -11.95 -7.54
N GLY A 2 1.01 -11.64 -7.60
CA GLY A 2 1.68 -11.32 -8.87
C GLY A 2 1.42 -9.91 -9.42
N GLY A 3 1.23 -8.90 -8.57
CA GLY A 3 1.12 -7.49 -8.95
C GLY A 3 -0.31 -6.94 -9.07
N LEU A 4 -0.42 -5.61 -9.27
CA LEU A 4 -1.68 -4.87 -9.24
C LEU A 4 -2.68 -5.29 -10.32
N LEU A 5 -2.22 -5.61 -11.54
CA LEU A 5 -3.11 -6.05 -12.62
C LEU A 5 -3.79 -7.38 -12.27
N ASN A 6 -3.06 -8.32 -11.68
CA ASN A 6 -3.62 -9.59 -11.25
C ASN A 6 -4.52 -9.42 -10.01
N ALA A 7 -4.13 -8.56 -9.07
CA ALA A 7 -4.98 -8.21 -7.93
C ALA A 7 -6.33 -7.61 -8.38
N LYS A 8 -6.31 -6.70 -9.36
CA LYS A 8 -7.51 -6.13 -9.96
C LYS A 8 -8.37 -7.18 -10.66
N LYS A 9 -7.78 -8.09 -11.45
CA LYS A 9 -8.53 -9.18 -12.10
C LYS A 9 -9.25 -10.08 -11.10
N ILE A 10 -8.59 -10.42 -9.99
CA ILE A 10 -9.18 -11.20 -8.89
C ILE A 10 -10.32 -10.42 -8.23
N HIS A 11 -10.08 -9.14 -7.91
CA HIS A 11 -11.10 -8.24 -7.37
C HIS A 11 -12.34 -8.17 -8.27
N ASP A 12 -12.16 -7.90 -9.57
CA ASP A 12 -13.27 -7.74 -10.52
C ASP A 12 -14.09 -9.04 -10.63
N LEU A 13 -13.43 -10.19 -10.60
CA LEU A 13 -14.07 -11.52 -10.61
C LEU A 13 -14.89 -11.79 -9.34
N CYS A 14 -14.36 -11.41 -8.18
CA CYS A 14 -15.06 -11.55 -6.90
C CYS A 14 -16.27 -10.61 -6.83
N LEU A 15 -16.08 -9.34 -7.22
CA LEU A 15 -17.12 -8.32 -7.26
C LEU A 15 -18.28 -8.74 -8.18
N SER A 16 -17.99 -9.27 -9.37
CA SER A 16 -19.02 -9.71 -10.31
C SER A 16 -19.83 -10.92 -9.81
N ARG A 17 -19.36 -11.60 -8.76
CA ARG A 17 -20.02 -12.77 -8.14
C ARG A 17 -20.60 -12.46 -6.76
N GLY A 18 -20.57 -11.21 -6.33
CA GLY A 18 -21.01 -10.81 -4.99
C GLY A 18 -20.15 -11.40 -3.86
N VAL A 19 -18.92 -11.81 -4.15
CA VAL A 19 -17.96 -12.29 -3.14
C VAL A 19 -17.15 -11.10 -2.63
N PRO A 20 -17.26 -10.72 -1.35
CA PRO A 20 -16.47 -9.63 -0.80
C PRO A 20 -14.99 -10.01 -0.75
N VAL A 21 -14.13 -9.01 -0.88
CA VAL A 21 -12.68 -9.15 -0.75
C VAL A 21 -12.14 -8.28 0.38
N TRP A 22 -10.93 -8.57 0.82
CA TRP A 22 -10.20 -7.76 1.79
C TRP A 22 -8.71 -7.77 1.41
N CYS A 23 -7.99 -6.72 1.80
CA CYS A 23 -6.57 -6.54 1.50
C CYS A 23 -5.75 -6.88 2.74
N GLY A 24 -4.99 -7.98 2.66
CA GLY A 24 -4.01 -8.36 3.68
C GLY A 24 -2.76 -7.48 3.63
N GLY A 25 -2.10 -7.32 4.77
CA GLY A 25 -0.80 -6.66 4.89
C GLY A 25 0.37 -7.64 4.99
N MET A 26 1.55 -7.20 4.59
CA MET A 26 2.81 -7.95 4.65
C MET A 26 3.95 -7.14 5.30
N LEU A 27 3.61 -6.32 6.30
CA LEU A 27 4.56 -5.41 6.96
C LEU A 27 5.28 -4.50 5.96
N GLU A 28 4.55 -3.95 4.99
CA GLU A 28 5.16 -3.17 3.92
C GLU A 28 5.79 -1.87 4.44
N THR A 29 6.79 -1.37 3.71
CA THR A 29 7.13 0.06 3.76
C THR A 29 5.98 0.88 3.18
N GLY A 30 6.06 2.20 3.28
CA GLY A 30 5.04 3.10 2.75
C GLY A 30 4.80 2.95 1.24
N ILE A 31 5.78 2.46 0.46
CA ILE A 31 5.63 2.21 -0.97
C ILE A 31 4.59 1.12 -1.22
N GLY A 32 4.77 -0.06 -0.60
CA GLY A 32 3.82 -1.17 -0.74
C GLY A 32 2.47 -0.85 -0.09
N ARG A 33 2.50 -0.15 1.05
CA ARG A 33 1.29 0.31 1.74
C ARG A 33 0.44 1.23 0.87
N ALA A 34 1.04 2.16 0.14
CA ALA A 34 0.32 3.03 -0.78
C ALA A 34 -0.41 2.24 -1.88
N ALA A 35 0.25 1.22 -2.44
CA ALA A 35 -0.38 0.32 -3.41
C ALA A 35 -1.55 -0.46 -2.81
N ASN A 36 -1.42 -0.94 -1.56
CA ASN A 36 -2.49 -1.63 -0.86
C ASN A 36 -3.67 -0.69 -0.56
N VAL A 37 -3.42 0.55 -0.11
CA VAL A 37 -4.48 1.54 0.14
C VAL A 37 -5.25 1.86 -1.13
N ALA A 38 -4.56 2.05 -2.26
CA ALA A 38 -5.20 2.30 -3.55
C ALA A 38 -6.01 1.09 -4.06
N LEU A 39 -5.54 -0.14 -3.84
CA LEU A 39 -6.29 -1.34 -4.18
C LEU A 39 -7.54 -1.47 -3.29
N ALA A 40 -7.36 -1.31 -1.98
CA ALA A 40 -8.41 -1.47 -0.97
C ALA A 40 -9.49 -0.38 -1.01
N SER A 41 -9.29 0.70 -1.78
CA SER A 41 -10.31 1.71 -2.02
C SER A 41 -11.30 1.34 -3.14
N LEU A 42 -11.11 0.21 -3.83
CA LEU A 42 -12.04 -0.27 -4.84
C LEU A 42 -13.34 -0.82 -4.21
N PRO A 43 -14.47 -0.84 -4.95
CA PRO A 43 -15.73 -1.41 -4.46
C PRO A 43 -15.60 -2.90 -4.06
N GLY A 44 -16.34 -3.36 -3.05
CA GLY A 44 -16.29 -4.76 -2.64
C GLY A 44 -15.18 -5.13 -1.66
N PHE A 45 -14.25 -4.20 -1.37
CA PHE A 45 -13.45 -4.21 -0.15
C PHE A 45 -14.30 -3.81 1.06
N ALA A 46 -15.24 -4.69 1.44
CA ALA A 46 -16.27 -4.40 2.43
C ALA A 46 -15.86 -4.75 3.88
N LEU A 47 -14.76 -5.50 4.05
CA LEU A 47 -14.22 -5.86 5.35
C LEU A 47 -13.03 -4.96 5.71
N PRO A 48 -12.76 -4.71 7.00
CA PRO A 48 -11.55 -4.03 7.43
C PRO A 48 -10.30 -4.69 6.84
N ASN A 49 -9.41 -3.86 6.30
CA ASN A 49 -8.17 -4.31 5.68
C ASN A 49 -7.04 -4.33 6.70
N ASP A 50 -6.05 -5.22 6.51
CA ASP A 50 -4.85 -5.28 7.35
C ASP A 50 -3.81 -4.23 6.93
N ILE A 51 -4.27 -2.98 6.81
CA ILE A 51 -3.47 -1.82 6.44
C ILE A 51 -3.50 -0.85 7.62
N SER A 52 -2.34 -0.58 8.20
CA SER A 52 -2.22 0.25 9.41
C SER A 52 -1.30 1.44 9.20
N ALA A 53 -1.26 2.35 10.18
CA ALA A 53 -0.32 3.46 10.21
C ALA A 53 1.13 2.95 10.13
N SER A 54 1.99 3.72 9.48
CA SER A 54 3.41 3.37 9.31
C SER A 54 4.11 3.21 10.67
N ALA A 55 3.75 4.07 11.63
CA ALA A 55 4.29 4.07 12.99
C ALA A 55 3.97 2.81 13.81
N ARG A 56 3.02 1.97 13.36
CA ARG A 56 2.77 0.67 14.00
C ARG A 56 3.94 -0.31 13.83
N TYR A 57 4.66 -0.19 12.72
CA TYR A 57 5.71 -1.14 12.34
C TYR A 57 7.11 -0.51 12.31
N TRP A 58 7.18 0.76 11.91
CA TRP A 58 8.44 1.44 11.65
C TRP A 58 8.59 2.68 12.52
N ARG A 59 9.76 2.84 13.14
CA ARG A 59 10.12 4.10 13.80
C ARG A 59 10.17 5.26 12.80
N GLU A 60 10.64 4.98 11.59
CA GLU A 60 10.69 5.94 10.48
C GLU A 60 10.48 5.17 9.16
N ASP A 61 9.52 5.62 8.35
CA ASP A 61 9.23 5.05 7.03
C ASP A 61 10.11 5.72 5.95
N ILE A 62 10.30 5.05 4.81
CA ILE A 62 11.07 5.54 3.66
C ILE A 62 10.27 6.46 2.73
N ILE A 63 9.05 6.86 3.12
CA ILE A 63 8.19 7.77 2.35
C ILE A 63 7.81 9.02 3.14
N GLU A 64 7.25 10.00 2.43
CA GLU A 64 6.57 11.16 2.99
C GLU A 64 5.31 11.53 2.16
N PRO A 65 4.18 11.86 2.81
CA PRO A 65 3.92 11.69 4.25
C PRO A 65 3.80 10.20 4.65
N PRO A 66 4.14 9.82 5.89
CA PRO A 66 3.83 8.47 6.37
C PRO A 66 2.31 8.30 6.49
N PHE A 67 1.82 7.08 6.29
CA PHE A 67 0.43 6.75 6.57
C PHE A 67 0.13 6.85 8.06
N VAL A 68 -0.98 7.51 8.38
CA VAL A 68 -1.53 7.65 9.73
C VAL A 68 -2.95 7.11 9.76
N LEU A 69 -3.41 6.68 10.94
CA LEU A 69 -4.81 6.36 11.17
C LEU A 69 -5.55 7.63 11.61
N GLU A 70 -6.70 7.87 11.00
CA GLU A 70 -7.64 8.87 11.47
C GLU A 70 -8.29 8.42 12.78
N ARG A 71 -8.98 9.34 13.46
CA ARG A 71 -9.61 9.06 14.77
C ARG A 71 -10.67 7.96 14.71
N ASP A 72 -11.29 7.74 13.55
CA ASP A 72 -12.29 6.70 13.30
C ASP A 72 -11.69 5.38 12.83
N GLY A 73 -10.36 5.25 12.83
CA GLY A 73 -9.65 4.04 12.41
C GLY A 73 -9.50 3.91 10.88
N THR A 74 -9.84 4.94 10.11
CA THR A 74 -9.65 4.94 8.65
C THR A 74 -8.26 5.41 8.24
N ILE A 75 -7.89 5.16 6.98
CA ILE A 75 -6.68 5.68 6.34
C ILE A 75 -7.12 6.51 5.14
N ARG A 76 -6.58 7.73 5.01
CA ARG A 76 -6.79 8.55 3.80
C ARG A 76 -6.11 7.91 2.59
N VAL A 77 -6.87 7.78 1.50
CA VAL A 77 -6.35 7.35 0.20
C VAL A 77 -5.56 8.50 -0.44
N PRO A 78 -4.27 8.34 -0.76
CA PRO A 78 -3.50 9.36 -1.45
C PRO A 78 -4.08 9.64 -2.85
N THR A 79 -4.17 10.91 -3.25
CA THR A 79 -4.78 11.34 -4.52
C THR A 79 -3.78 11.88 -5.54
N GLY A 80 -2.50 12.02 -5.17
CA GLY A 80 -1.44 12.46 -6.07
C GLY A 80 -1.11 11.40 -7.14
N PRO A 81 -0.40 11.79 -8.21
CA PRO A 81 -0.03 10.86 -9.28
C PRO A 81 0.83 9.69 -8.77
N GLY A 82 0.74 8.56 -9.47
CA GLY A 82 1.45 7.34 -9.08
C GLY A 82 0.89 6.75 -7.79
N LEU A 83 1.75 6.54 -6.80
CA LEU A 83 1.35 6.06 -5.46
C LEU A 83 0.85 7.18 -4.54
N GLY A 84 0.88 8.44 -4.98
CA GLY A 84 0.47 9.59 -4.18
C GLY A 84 1.36 9.85 -2.94
N VAL A 85 2.53 9.22 -2.87
CA VAL A 85 3.54 9.37 -1.82
C VAL A 85 4.91 9.60 -2.44
N ARG A 86 5.79 10.31 -1.73
CA ARG A 86 7.17 10.56 -2.17
C ARG A 86 8.12 9.64 -1.42
N VAL A 87 8.96 8.89 -2.13
CA VAL A 87 10.08 8.17 -1.51
C VAL A 87 11.13 9.19 -1.07
N VAL A 88 11.64 9.06 0.14
CA VAL A 88 12.70 9.91 0.70
C VAL A 88 14.05 9.24 0.44
N PRO A 89 14.85 9.71 -0.55
CA PRO A 89 16.05 9.02 -0.99
C PRO A 89 17.06 8.76 0.13
N GLU A 90 17.23 9.72 1.03
CA GLU A 90 18.17 9.64 2.16
C GLU A 90 17.77 8.53 3.14
N ARG A 91 16.46 8.36 3.39
CA ARG A 91 15.94 7.30 4.26
C ARG A 91 16.07 5.94 3.61
N LEU A 92 15.77 5.85 2.31
CA LEU A 92 15.93 4.63 1.53
C LEU A 92 17.39 4.17 1.49
N GLU A 93 18.31 5.09 1.18
CA GLU A 93 19.75 4.81 1.11
C GLU A 93 20.27 4.27 2.45
N ARG A 94 19.87 4.89 3.56
CA ARG A 94 20.29 4.49 4.91
C ARG A 94 19.89 3.06 5.29
N VAL A 95 18.77 2.56 4.78
CA VAL A 95 18.30 1.18 5.05
C VAL A 95 18.68 0.18 3.96
N THR A 96 19.30 0.64 2.88
CA THR A 96 19.73 -0.22 1.76
C THR A 96 21.01 -0.96 2.13
N ARG A 97 21.03 -2.27 1.92
CA ARG A 97 22.22 -3.12 2.18
C ARG A 97 22.94 -3.56 0.91
N GLN A 98 22.23 -3.59 -0.21
CA GLN A 98 22.75 -3.99 -1.50
C GLN A 98 22.01 -3.24 -2.59
N ARG A 99 22.73 -2.83 -3.64
CA ARG A 99 22.17 -2.17 -4.81
C ARG A 99 22.78 -2.77 -6.06
N GLN A 100 21.93 -3.14 -7.01
CA GLN A 100 22.34 -3.57 -8.34
C GLN A 100 21.49 -2.85 -9.37
N LEU A 101 22.13 -2.28 -10.39
CA LEU A 101 21.47 -1.62 -11.50
C LEU A 101 21.77 -2.44 -12.76
N PHE A 102 20.74 -2.65 -13.56
CA PHE A 102 20.84 -3.35 -14.83
C PHE A 102 20.48 -2.35 -15.94
N HIS A 103 21.23 -2.40 -17.03
CA HIS A 103 20.94 -1.64 -18.23
C HIS A 103 20.40 -2.60 -19.29
N ALA A 104 19.48 -2.09 -20.10
CA ALA A 104 18.92 -2.82 -21.25
C ALA A 104 19.97 -2.99 -22.35
#